data_AF-A0A377CV54-F1
#
_entry.id   AF-A0A377CV54-F1
#
_cell.length_a   1.000
_cell.length_b   1.000
_cell.length_c   1.000
_cell.angle_alpha   90.00
_cell.angle_beta   90.00
_cell.angle_gamma   90.00
#
_symmetry.space_group_name_H-M   'P 1'
#
loop_
_entity.id
_entity.type
_entity.pdbx_description
1 polymer ?
#
loop_
_entity_poly.entity_id
_entity_poly.type
_entity_poly.pdbx_seq_one_letter_code
_entity_poly.pdbx_strand_id
1 'polypeptide(L)'
;MSTSVREVGNDSVSERFFYDIYPYICATVFFLGSWLRYDYGQYTWRASSSQMLDKRGMVIWSNLFHIGILGIFFGHLFGMLTPHWMYAWFLPVAAKQLMAMVLGGICGVLTLIGGAGLLWRRLTISACVPLPLRRISSS
;
A
#
# COMPACT_ATOMS: atom_id res chain seq x y z
N MET A 1 43.18 -6.69 12.05
CA MET A 1 43.47 -5.24 12.17
C MET A 1 42.41 -4.51 11.35
N SER A 2 41.22 -4.16 11.83
CA SER A 2 40.89 -3.52 13.10
C SER A 2 39.51 -4.00 13.56
N THR A 3 39.48 -4.79 14.62
CA THR A 3 38.30 -4.94 15.48
C THR A 3 38.13 -3.61 16.21
N SER A 4 37.44 -2.65 15.61
CA SER A 4 36.98 -1.48 16.34
C SER A 4 35.92 -1.98 17.32
N VAL A 5 36.36 -2.13 18.57
CA VAL A 5 35.60 -1.95 19.80
C VAL A 5 34.25 -1.32 19.46
N ARG A 6 33.21 -2.15 19.40
CA ARG A 6 31.85 -1.63 19.41
C ARG A 6 31.73 -0.91 20.74
N GLU A 7 31.68 0.41 20.70
CA GLU A 7 30.96 1.12 21.73
C GLU A 7 29.58 0.46 21.79
N VAL A 8 29.33 -0.33 22.84
CA VAL A 8 28.00 -0.75 23.26
C VAL A 8 27.33 0.48 23.88
N GLY A 9 27.28 1.56 23.09
CA GLY A 9 26.79 2.86 23.46
C GLY A 9 25.45 3.04 22.79
N ASN A 10 24.39 2.59 23.45
CA ASN A 10 23.01 2.97 23.16
C ASN A 10 22.69 3.02 21.65
N ASP A 11 22.95 1.94 20.90
CA ASP A 11 22.33 1.77 19.59
C ASP A 11 20.84 1.66 19.86
N SER A 12 20.16 2.77 19.58
CA SER A 12 18.92 3.20 20.21
C SER A 12 17.97 2.02 20.29
N VAL A 13 17.54 1.66 21.49
CA VAL A 13 16.59 0.56 21.71
C VAL A 13 15.42 0.63 20.72
N SER A 14 15.01 1.86 20.36
CA SER A 14 14.06 2.18 19.29
C SER A 14 14.42 1.59 17.91
N GLU A 15 15.66 1.69 17.43
CA GLU A 15 16.11 1.15 16.14
C GLU A 15 15.92 -0.37 16.08
N ARG A 16 16.37 -1.08 17.12
CA ARG A 16 16.17 -2.54 17.23
C ARG A 16 14.70 -2.90 17.29
N PHE A 17 13.89 -2.11 18.00
CA PHE A 17 12.44 -2.32 18.03
C PHE A 17 11.80 -2.19 16.64
N PHE A 18 12.16 -1.18 15.84
CA PHE A 18 11.54 -0.95 14.53
C PHE A 18 12.02 -1.88 13.42
N TYR A 19 13.30 -2.24 13.39
CA TYR A 19 13.86 -3.03 12.28
C TYR A 19 13.91 -4.53 12.56
N ASP A 20 14.07 -4.95 13.81
CA ASP A 20 14.11 -6.38 14.16
C ASP A 20 12.76 -6.88 14.66
N ILE A 21 12.14 -6.21 15.65
CA ILE A 21 10.96 -6.77 16.34
C ILE A 21 9.65 -6.48 15.61
N TYR A 22 9.44 -5.22 15.20
CA TYR A 22 8.21 -4.75 14.55
C TYR A 22 7.81 -5.54 13.29
N PRO A 23 8.71 -5.91 12.34
CA PRO A 23 8.29 -6.65 11.14
C PRO A 23 7.68 -8.02 11.48
N TYR A 24 8.16 -8.71 12.52
CA TYR A 24 7.58 -10.00 12.94
C TYR A 24 6.21 -9.83 13.58
N ILE A 25 6.00 -8.77 14.38
CA ILE A 25 4.69 -8.45 14.96
C ILE A 25 3.69 -8.11 13.84
N CYS A 26 4.10 -7.28 12.88
CA CYS A 26 3.24 -6.94 11.74
C CYS A 26 2.89 -8.18 10.91
N ALA A 27 3.86 -9.05 10.62
CA ALA A 27 3.64 -10.28 9.87
C ALA A 27 2.69 -11.23 10.61
N THR A 28 2.92 -11.47 11.90
CA THR A 28 2.06 -12.36 12.71
C THR A 28 0.63 -11.85 12.80
N VAL A 29 0.44 -10.55 13.07
CA VAL A 29 -0.91 -9.94 13.10
C VAL A 29 -1.56 -9.96 11.73
N PHE A 30 -0.80 -9.74 10.65
CA PHE A 30 -1.32 -9.82 9.28
C PHE A 30 -1.82 -11.23 8.94
N PHE A 31 -1.04 -12.27 9.24
CA PHE A 31 -1.44 -13.65 8.95
C PHE A 31 -2.56 -14.15 9.86
N LEU A 32 -2.43 -13.99 11.18
CA LEU A 32 -3.47 -14.43 12.13
C LEU A 32 -4.76 -13.63 11.94
N GLY A 33 -4.66 -12.32 11.73
CA GLY A 33 -5.82 -11.46 11.48
C GLY A 33 -6.54 -11.83 10.19
N SER A 34 -5.79 -12.12 9.12
CA SER A 34 -6.37 -12.57 7.85
C SER A 34 -7.03 -13.95 7.98
N TRP A 35 -6.40 -14.87 8.72
CA TRP A 35 -6.96 -16.21 8.99
C TRP A 35 -8.24 -16.13 9.82
N LEU A 36 -8.21 -15.40 10.94
CA LEU A 36 -9.35 -15.29 11.85
C LEU A 36 -10.53 -14.56 11.17
N ARG A 37 -10.25 -13.58 10.30
CA ARG A 37 -11.29 -12.95 9.49
C ARG A 37 -11.84 -13.88 8.39
N TYR A 38 -11.03 -14.82 7.88
CA TYR A 38 -11.47 -15.85 6.93
C TYR A 38 -12.51 -16.76 7.56
N ASP A 39 -12.23 -17.25 8.77
CA ASP A 39 -13.03 -18.27 9.44
C ASP A 39 -14.30 -17.70 10.09
N TYR A 40 -14.22 -16.51 10.72
CA TYR A 40 -15.33 -15.93 11.49
C TYR A 40 -16.05 -14.76 10.79
N GLY A 41 -15.51 -14.24 9.69
CA GLY A 41 -15.88 -12.92 9.13
C GLY A 41 -16.38 -12.92 7.69
N GLN A 42 -16.88 -14.06 7.18
CA GLN A 42 -17.14 -14.28 5.74
C GLN A 42 -18.11 -13.27 5.11
N TYR A 43 -19.12 -12.78 5.85
CA TYR A 43 -20.03 -11.72 5.37
C TYR A 43 -19.37 -10.35 5.20
N THR A 44 -18.30 -10.08 5.95
CA THR A 44 -17.53 -8.81 5.87
C THR A 44 -16.43 -8.85 4.82
N TRP A 45 -16.23 -9.99 4.16
CA TRP A 45 -15.22 -10.17 3.11
C TRP A 45 -15.80 -9.83 1.74
N ARG A 46 -16.11 -8.54 1.55
CA ARG A 46 -16.52 -8.01 0.26
C ARG A 46 -15.69 -6.79 -0.07
N ALA A 47 -15.31 -6.65 -1.34
CA ALA A 47 -14.87 -5.37 -1.85
C ALA A 47 -16.04 -4.40 -1.68
N SER A 48 -15.96 -3.51 -0.69
CA SER A 48 -16.99 -2.51 -0.40
C SER A 48 -17.05 -1.49 -1.55
N SER A 49 -17.64 -1.91 -2.67
CA SER A 49 -17.70 -1.16 -3.92
C SER A 49 -18.70 -0.02 -3.78
N SER A 50 -18.19 1.20 -3.78
CA SER A 50 -19.01 2.41 -3.86
C SER A 50 -19.46 2.71 -5.31
N GLN A 51 -19.15 1.83 -6.29
CA GLN A 51 -19.46 2.02 -7.71
C GLN A 51 -20.95 2.12 -8.01
N MET A 52 -21.79 1.51 -7.17
CA MET A 52 -23.24 1.58 -7.29
C MET A 52 -23.79 2.99 -6.96
N LEU A 53 -23.09 3.76 -6.12
CA LEU A 53 -23.56 5.04 -5.60
C LEU A 53 -23.18 6.25 -6.49
N ASP A 54 -22.06 6.18 -7.23
CA ASP A 54 -21.66 7.25 -8.16
C ASP A 54 -20.84 6.76 -9.36
N LYS A 55 -21.52 6.47 -10.47
CA LYS A 55 -20.90 5.89 -11.68
C LYS A 55 -19.96 6.85 -12.44
N ARG A 56 -19.97 8.16 -12.20
CA ARG A 56 -19.18 9.11 -13.02
C ARG A 56 -17.68 8.97 -12.73
N GLY A 57 -16.92 8.49 -13.71
CA GLY A 57 -15.45 8.46 -13.69
C GLY A 57 -14.81 7.42 -12.76
N MET A 58 -15.57 6.62 -12.01
CA MET A 58 -14.99 5.65 -11.05
C MET A 58 -14.14 4.57 -11.72
N VAL A 59 -14.50 4.17 -12.95
CA VAL A 59 -13.75 3.16 -13.71
C VAL A 59 -12.34 3.65 -14.06
N ILE A 60 -12.18 4.92 -14.47
CA ILE A 60 -10.86 5.50 -14.81
C ILE A 60 -10.01 5.67 -13.55
N TRP A 61 -10.54 6.31 -12.50
CA TRP A 61 -9.78 6.54 -11.26
C TRP A 61 -9.43 5.22 -10.54
N SER A 62 -10.34 4.23 -10.54
CA SER A 62 -10.09 2.91 -9.96
C SER A 62 -9.05 2.13 -10.76
N ASN A 63 -9.11 2.13 -12.10
CA ASN A 63 -8.13 1.42 -12.93
C ASN A 63 -6.74 2.06 -12.81
N LEU A 64 -6.62 3.38 -12.80
CA LEU A 64 -5.32 4.06 -12.60
C LEU A 64 -4.68 3.68 -11.27
N PHE A 65 -5.48 3.65 -10.19
CA PHE A 65 -5.00 3.23 -8.87
C PHE A 65 -4.59 1.75 -8.85
N HIS A 66 -5.40 0.85 -9.41
CA HIS A 66 -5.11 -0.60 -9.39
C HIS A 66 -3.91 -0.97 -10.27
N ILE A 67 -3.80 -0.40 -11.47
CA ILE A 67 -2.65 -0.65 -12.35
C ILE A 67 -1.37 -0.11 -11.71
N GLY A 68 -1.44 1.07 -11.09
CA GLY A 68 -0.33 1.64 -10.34
C GLY A 68 0.09 0.79 -9.15
N ILE A 69 -0.83 0.42 -8.25
CA ILE A 69 -0.50 -0.32 -7.03
C ILE A 69 -0.03 -1.74 -7.32
N LEU A 70 -0.60 -2.41 -8.33
CA LEU A 70 -0.11 -3.73 -8.77
C LEU A 70 1.31 -3.62 -9.33
N GLY A 71 1.58 -2.59 -10.12
CA GLY A 71 2.94 -2.30 -10.62
C GLY A 71 3.95 -2.09 -9.49
N ILE A 72 3.60 -1.32 -8.45
CA ILE A 72 4.45 -1.09 -7.27
C ILE A 72 4.63 -2.40 -6.48
N PHE A 73 3.56 -3.16 -6.27
CA PHE A 73 3.58 -4.41 -5.52
C PHE A 73 4.53 -5.42 -6.17
N PHE A 74 4.37 -5.68 -7.47
CA PHE A 74 5.28 -6.57 -8.19
C PHE A 74 6.69 -5.98 -8.28
N GLY A 75 6.84 -4.67 -8.49
CA GLY A 75 8.13 -3.99 -8.49
C GLY A 75 8.91 -4.16 -7.18
N HIS A 76 8.24 -4.04 -6.03
CA HIS A 76 8.84 -4.26 -4.71
C HIS A 76 9.11 -5.74 -4.43
N LEU A 77 8.17 -6.62 -4.79
CA LEU A 77 8.32 -8.06 -4.63
C LEU A 77 9.54 -8.57 -5.39
N PHE A 78 9.66 -8.25 -6.69
CA PHE A 78 10.81 -8.65 -7.48
C PHE A 78 12.07 -7.85 -7.13
N GLY A 79 11.96 -6.60 -6.70
CA GLY A 79 13.10 -5.78 -6.29
C GLY A 79 13.81 -6.32 -5.05
N MET A 80 13.05 -6.73 -4.03
CA MET A 80 13.59 -7.19 -2.74
C MET A 80 13.76 -8.71 -2.65
N LEU A 81 12.91 -9.51 -3.30
CA LEU A 81 12.99 -10.98 -3.21
C LEU A 81 13.80 -11.63 -4.34
N THR A 82 14.24 -10.94 -5.39
CA THR A 82 15.04 -11.63 -6.44
C THR A 82 16.44 -11.99 -5.94
N PRO A 83 16.78 -13.29 -5.84
CA PRO A 83 18.08 -13.72 -5.35
C PRO A 83 19.20 -13.34 -6.34
N HIS A 84 20.34 -12.89 -5.80
CA HIS A 84 21.55 -12.54 -6.55
C HIS A 84 21.99 -13.65 -7.54
N TRP A 85 21.77 -14.91 -7.18
CA TRP A 85 22.22 -16.06 -7.97
C TRP A 85 21.49 -16.22 -9.32
N MET A 86 20.29 -15.66 -9.46
CA MET A 86 19.48 -15.79 -10.68
C MET A 86 19.91 -14.84 -11.81
N TYR A 87 20.72 -13.82 -11.52
CA TYR A 87 21.01 -12.72 -12.47
C TYR A 87 22.47 -12.29 -12.56
N ALA A 88 23.39 -12.98 -11.89
CA ALA A 88 24.81 -12.64 -11.84
C ALA A 88 25.46 -12.45 -13.23
N TRP A 89 24.89 -13.05 -14.28
CA TRP A 89 25.40 -12.94 -15.65
C TRP A 89 24.76 -11.83 -16.51
N PHE A 90 23.57 -11.31 -16.14
CA PHE A 90 22.75 -10.51 -17.08
C PHE A 90 22.27 -9.15 -16.54
N LEU A 91 22.31 -8.89 -15.22
CA LEU A 91 21.80 -7.64 -14.65
C LEU A 91 22.74 -7.06 -13.58
N PRO A 92 23.62 -6.09 -13.93
CA PRO A 92 24.38 -5.34 -12.94
C PRO A 92 23.43 -4.58 -12.00
N VAL A 93 23.84 -4.40 -10.73
CA VAL A 93 23.03 -3.76 -9.67
C VAL A 93 22.50 -2.38 -10.10
N ALA A 94 23.31 -1.61 -10.82
CA ALA A 94 22.93 -0.31 -11.36
C ALA A 94 21.71 -0.36 -12.30
N ALA A 95 21.58 -1.41 -13.12
CA ALA A 95 20.45 -1.58 -14.04
C ALA A 95 19.15 -1.92 -13.29
N LYS A 96 19.22 -2.72 -12.21
CA LYS A 96 18.07 -3.00 -11.35
C LYS A 96 17.60 -1.76 -10.62
N GLN A 97 18.53 -0.95 -10.09
CA GLN A 97 18.20 0.29 -9.40
C GLN A 97 17.58 1.33 -10.35
N LEU A 98 18.09 1.45 -11.58
CA LEU A 98 17.54 2.36 -12.58
C LEU A 98 16.14 1.94 -13.04
N MET A 99 15.91 0.64 -13.27
CA MET A 99 14.56 0.12 -13.55
C MET A 99 13.62 0.35 -12.36
N ALA A 100 14.07 0.14 -11.13
CA ALA A 100 13.26 0.38 -9.94
C ALA A 100 12.85 1.86 -9.82
N MET A 101 13.76 2.79 -10.12
CA MET A 101 13.47 4.23 -10.10
C MET A 101 12.50 4.64 -11.21
N VAL A 102 12.73 4.19 -12.44
CA VAL A 102 11.90 4.60 -13.60
C VAL A 102 10.52 3.93 -13.54
N LEU A 103 10.49 2.60 -13.42
CA LEU A 103 9.24 1.84 -13.42
C LEU A 103 8.46 2.08 -12.13
N GLY A 104 9.16 2.10 -10.98
CA GLY A 104 8.55 2.44 -9.68
C GLY A 104 8.09 3.89 -9.63
N GLY A 105 8.82 4.82 -10.23
CA GLY A 105 8.43 6.24 -10.31
C GLY A 105 7.16 6.44 -11.13
N ILE A 106 7.07 5.85 -12.33
CA ILE A 106 5.88 5.96 -13.18
C ILE A 106 4.66 5.32 -12.50
N CYS A 107 4.80 4.09 -11.98
CA CYS A 107 3.71 3.43 -11.26
C CYS A 107 3.33 4.18 -9.97
N GLY A 108 4.31 4.78 -9.28
CA GLY A 108 4.12 5.64 -8.11
C GLY A 108 3.25 6.86 -8.41
N VAL A 109 3.62 7.61 -9.45
CA VAL A 109 2.87 8.80 -9.88
C VAL A 109 1.44 8.43 -10.29
N LEU A 110 1.25 7.34 -11.06
CA LEU A 110 -0.08 6.86 -11.43
C LEU A 110 -0.94 6.47 -10.22
N THR A 111 -0.33 5.79 -9.23
CA THR A 111 -1.03 5.40 -7.99
C THR A 111 -1.40 6.62 -7.14
N LEU A 112 -0.50 7.62 -7.03
CA LEU A 112 -0.76 8.85 -6.29
C LEU A 112 -1.88 9.67 -6.94
N ILE A 113 -1.86 9.83 -8.26
CA ILE A 113 -2.91 10.56 -8.99
C ILE A 113 -4.26 9.82 -8.89
N GLY A 114 -4.26 8.50 -9.09
CA GLY A 114 -5.46 7.66 -8.93
C GLY A 114 -6.04 7.69 -7.52
N GLY A 115 -5.17 7.57 -6.51
CA GLY A 115 -5.53 7.60 -5.09
C GLY A 115 -6.00 8.97 -4.62
N ALA A 116 -5.33 10.06 -5.02
CA ALA A 116 -5.75 11.43 -4.72
C ALA A 116 -7.12 11.74 -5.33
N GLY A 117 -7.38 11.30 -6.56
CA GLY A 117 -8.69 11.44 -7.20
C GLY A 117 -9.80 10.68 -6.45
N LEU A 118 -9.53 9.47 -5.97
CA LEU A 118 -10.49 8.70 -5.15
C LEU A 118 -10.69 9.31 -3.75
N LEU A 119 -9.64 9.83 -3.12
CA LEU A 119 -9.70 10.47 -1.81
C LEU A 119 -10.49 11.79 -1.88
N TRP A 120 -10.20 12.63 -2.89
CA TRP A 120 -10.94 13.87 -3.13
C TRP A 120 -12.43 13.59 -3.29
N ARG A 121 -12.79 12.59 -4.08
CA ARG A 121 -14.20 12.18 -4.25
C ARG A 121 -14.83 11.71 -2.94
N ARG A 122 -14.14 10.92 -2.11
CA ARG A 122 -14.67 10.51 -0.79
C ARG A 122 -14.96 11.70 0.11
N LEU A 123 -14.08 12.70 0.13
CA LEU A 123 -14.25 13.89 0.96
C LEU A 123 -15.33 14.83 0.41
N THR A 124 -15.42 15.04 -0.91
CA THR A 124 -16.44 15.92 -1.51
C THR A 124 -17.83 15.27 -1.52
N ILE A 125 -17.94 13.94 -1.64
CA ILE A 125 -19.21 13.19 -1.61
C ILE A 125 -19.67 12.90 -0.16
N SER A 126 -19.02 13.49 0.85
CA SER A 126 -19.49 13.45 2.24
C SER A 126 -20.77 14.28 2.49
N ALA A 127 -21.30 14.99 1.49
CA ALA A 127 -22.64 15.59 1.57
C ALA A 127 -23.79 14.57 1.50
N CYS A 128 -23.50 13.29 1.24
CA CYS A 128 -24.48 12.20 1.34
C CYS A 128 -24.27 11.37 2.62
N VAL A 129 -24.17 12.06 3.77
CA VAL A 129 -24.89 11.57 4.94
C VAL A 129 -26.37 11.76 4.62
N PRO A 130 -27.24 10.75 4.76
CA PRO A 130 -28.66 11.01 4.78
C PRO A 130 -28.93 11.89 6.01
N LEU A 131 -28.96 13.21 5.83
CA LEU A 131 -29.62 14.10 6.77
C LEU A 131 -31.12 13.84 6.60
N PRO A 132 -31.83 13.25 7.58
CA PRO A 132 -33.27 13.02 7.46
C PRO A 132 -34.11 14.30 7.54
N LEU A 133 -33.53 15.51 7.53
CA LEU A 133 -34.28 16.75 7.81
C LEU A 133 -33.93 17.91 6.88
N ARG A 134 -34.35 17.83 5.60
CA ARG A 134 -34.63 19.02 4.80
C ARG A 134 -35.96 18.91 4.05
N ARG A 135 -37.01 18.51 4.78
CA ARG A 135 -38.41 18.61 4.33
C ARG A 135 -39.29 19.20 5.44
N ILE A 136 -38.93 20.37 5.95
CA ILE A 136 -39.87 21.23 6.70
C ILE A 136 -39.34 22.67 6.60
N SER A 137 -39.79 23.40 5.58
CA SER A 137 -39.88 24.87 5.55
C SER A 137 -40.07 25.35 4.11
N SER A 138 -41.32 25.27 3.64
CA SER A 138 -41.91 26.25 2.72
C SER A 138 -43.41 25.98 2.64
N SER A 139 -44.13 26.48 3.64
CA SER A 139 -45.56 26.82 3.60
C SER A 139 -45.67 28.26 4.07
#